data_AF-A0A7R7E8Z4-F1
#
_entry.id   AF-A0A7R7E8Z4-F1
#
_cell.length_a   1.000
_cell.length_b   1.000
_cell.length_c   1.000
_cell.angle_alpha   90.00
_cell.angle_beta   90.00
_cell.angle_gamma   90.00
#
_symmetry.space_group_name_H-M   'P 1'
#
loop_
_entity.id
_entity.type
_entity.pdbx_description
1 polymer ?
#
loop_
_entity_poly.entity_id
_entity_poly.type
_entity_poly.pdbx_seq_one_letter_code
_entity_poly.pdbx_strand_id
1 'polypeptide(L)'
;MQETNLELFPAAEPVVDIVPSRKLPAKAAALYAAPHDHFETRAVEELLLGFDGIAGDFHGGTTRRSGGREPWYPRGTEMRNERQLSLVAADELAIVAQRMGLKEIKPEWIGANLVIEGVPHLSMLPAGSLMFFKGGVTLKVDGQNKPCRVAGQSIAEHVGAPDINAAALLFPKEAKRLRGLVAWVEKPGRVMIW
;
A
#
# COMPACT_ATOMS: atom_id res chain seq x y z
N MET A 1 44.31 5.71 22.19
CA MET A 1 43.00 5.91 22.83
C MET A 1 42.30 7.00 22.03
N GLN A 2 41.30 6.65 21.23
CA GLN A 2 40.50 7.63 20.49
C GLN A 2 39.39 8.11 21.41
N GLU A 3 39.35 9.41 21.65
CA GLU A 3 38.30 10.08 22.39
C GLU A 3 36.97 9.89 21.66
N THR A 4 36.04 9.16 22.28
CA THR A 4 34.64 9.15 21.86
C THR A 4 34.06 10.54 22.08
N ASN A 5 33.85 11.25 20.98
CA ASN A 5 33.20 12.55 20.94
C ASN A 5 31.73 12.38 21.41
N LEU A 6 31.47 12.74 22.66
CA LEU A 6 30.18 12.65 23.35
C LEU A 6 29.18 13.75 22.91
N GLU A 7 29.50 14.54 21.88
CA GLU A 7 28.65 15.63 21.37
C GLU A 7 27.52 15.20 20.41
N LEU A 8 27.26 13.90 20.23
CA LEU A 8 26.18 13.43 19.33
C LEU A 8 24.77 13.50 19.92
N PHE A 9 24.63 13.75 21.23
CA PHE A 9 23.33 13.86 21.90
C PHE A 9 23.31 15.11 22.78
N PRO A 10 22.76 16.25 22.31
CA PRO A 10 22.67 17.45 23.14
C PRO A 10 21.90 17.18 24.43
N ALA A 11 22.50 17.59 25.56
CA ALA A 11 21.97 17.47 26.90
C ALA A 11 20.80 18.45 27.14
N ALA A 12 19.65 18.09 26.59
CA ALA A 12 18.31 18.42 27.07
C ALA A 12 17.41 17.46 26.32
N GLU A 13 17.01 16.35 26.95
CA GLU A 13 16.05 15.44 26.32
C GLU A 13 14.82 16.27 25.93
N PRO A 14 14.53 16.44 24.62
CA PRO A 14 13.28 17.05 24.24
C PRO A 14 12.18 16.22 24.89
N VAL A 15 11.19 16.86 25.53
CA VAL A 15 10.04 16.16 26.09
C VAL A 15 9.42 15.34 24.96
N VAL A 16 9.69 14.04 24.94
CA VAL A 16 9.16 13.13 23.93
C VAL A 16 7.70 12.92 24.28
N ASP A 17 6.81 13.41 23.43
CA ASP A 17 5.39 13.12 23.55
C ASP A 17 5.14 11.65 23.17
N ILE A 18 4.89 10.81 24.18
CA ILE A 18 4.60 9.39 23.99
C ILE A 18 3.10 9.23 23.78
N VAL A 19 2.69 9.06 22.53
CA VAL A 19 1.29 8.76 22.20
C VAL A 19 1.06 7.24 22.30
N PRO A 20 0.11 6.76 23.13
CA PRO A 20 -0.17 5.34 23.25
C PRO A 20 -0.77 4.76 21.96
N SER A 21 -0.56 3.46 21.76
CA SER A 21 -1.16 2.73 20.62
C SER A 21 -2.68 2.85 20.62
N ARG A 22 -3.28 3.03 19.45
CA ARG A 22 -4.74 3.13 19.28
C ARG A 22 -5.29 1.88 18.63
N LYS A 23 -6.51 1.50 19.01
CA LYS A 23 -7.31 0.49 18.31
C LYS A 23 -8.40 1.22 17.54
N LEU A 24 -8.46 0.97 16.23
CA LEU A 24 -9.45 1.57 15.35
C LEU A 24 -10.35 0.45 14.79
N PRO A 25 -11.69 0.61 14.82
CA PRO A 25 -12.54 -0.26 14.04
C PRO A 25 -12.32 0.02 12.55
N ALA A 26 -12.29 -1.04 11.75
CA ALA A 26 -12.14 -0.95 10.29
C ALA A 26 -12.99 -2.02 9.62
N LYS A 27 -13.38 -1.77 8.37
CA LYS A 27 -14.09 -2.73 7.52
C LYS A 27 -13.31 -2.94 6.22
N ALA A 28 -13.17 -4.19 5.79
CA ALA A 28 -12.80 -4.50 4.41
C ALA A 28 -14.07 -4.39 3.55
N ALA A 29 -14.17 -3.33 2.77
CA ALA A 29 -15.35 -3.02 1.96
C ALA A 29 -15.34 -3.75 0.61
N ALA A 30 -14.16 -4.00 0.05
CA ALA A 30 -13.97 -4.74 -1.19
C ALA A 30 -12.64 -5.49 -1.18
N LEU A 31 -12.60 -6.60 -1.92
CA LEU A 31 -11.43 -7.49 -2.06
C LEU A 31 -11.12 -7.71 -3.53
N TYR A 32 -9.82 -7.78 -3.85
CA TYR A 32 -9.35 -7.98 -5.21
C TYR A 32 -8.06 -8.80 -5.28
N ALA A 33 -7.87 -9.50 -6.38
CA ALA A 33 -6.66 -10.26 -6.70
C ALA A 33 -6.22 -10.03 -8.15
N ALA A 34 -4.93 -10.17 -8.42
CA ALA A 34 -4.32 -10.10 -9.75
C ALA A 34 -3.76 -11.47 -10.17
N PRO A 35 -4.62 -12.47 -10.51
CA PRO A 35 -4.19 -13.85 -10.81
C PRO A 35 -3.59 -14.02 -12.22
N HIS A 36 -2.84 -13.03 -12.69
CA HIS A 36 -2.32 -12.93 -14.05
C HIS A 36 -0.95 -12.25 -14.10
N ASP A 37 -0.42 -12.02 -15.29
CA ASP A 37 0.93 -11.51 -15.56
C ASP A 37 1.08 -9.97 -15.49
N HIS A 38 0.02 -9.25 -15.09
CA HIS A 38 0.00 -7.82 -14.85
C HIS A 38 -0.57 -7.47 -13.47
N PHE A 39 -0.46 -6.20 -13.07
CA PHE A 39 -0.72 -5.77 -11.68
C PHE A 39 -2.17 -5.35 -11.38
N GLU A 40 -2.98 -5.10 -12.41
CA GLU A 40 -4.39 -4.73 -12.22
C GLU A 40 -5.13 -5.84 -11.51
N THR A 41 -6.07 -5.52 -10.64
CA THR A 41 -6.77 -6.53 -9.85
C THR A 41 -8.22 -6.69 -10.33
N ARG A 42 -8.85 -7.80 -9.95
CA ARG A 42 -10.27 -8.09 -10.21
C ARG A 42 -10.96 -8.42 -8.90
N ALA A 43 -12.23 -8.05 -8.81
CA ALA A 43 -13.04 -8.29 -7.61
C ALA A 43 -13.14 -9.79 -7.31
N VAL A 44 -13.06 -10.13 -6.02
CA VAL A 44 -13.21 -11.49 -5.50
C VAL A 44 -14.07 -11.48 -4.24
N GLU A 45 -14.71 -12.61 -3.93
CA GLU A 45 -15.55 -12.74 -2.73
C GLU A 45 -14.72 -12.99 -1.46
N GLU A 46 -13.58 -13.64 -1.60
CA GLU A 46 -12.67 -13.95 -0.51
C GLU A 46 -11.19 -13.89 -0.93
N LEU A 47 -10.32 -13.66 0.05
CA LEU A 47 -8.87 -13.82 -0.08
C LEU A 47 -8.39 -14.92 0.88
N LEU A 48 -7.78 -15.96 0.32
CA LEU A 48 -7.01 -16.95 1.07
C LEU A 48 -5.56 -16.52 1.10
N LEU A 49 -5.06 -16.18 2.30
CA LEU A 49 -3.74 -15.59 2.49
C LEU A 49 -2.79 -16.58 3.16
N GLY A 50 -1.70 -16.89 2.47
CA GLY A 50 -0.54 -17.62 3.01
C GLY A 50 0.60 -16.67 3.38
N PHE A 51 1.72 -17.20 3.85
CA PHE A 51 2.93 -16.39 4.13
C PHE A 51 3.51 -15.71 2.89
N ASP A 52 3.15 -16.20 1.71
CA ASP A 52 3.51 -15.61 0.42
C ASP A 52 2.52 -14.52 -0.05
N GLY A 53 1.49 -14.18 0.72
CA GLY A 53 0.41 -13.31 0.27
C GLY A 53 -0.75 -14.09 -0.35
N ILE A 54 -1.28 -13.59 -1.47
CA ILE A 54 -2.38 -14.22 -2.22
C ILE A 54 -1.78 -15.25 -3.20
N ALA A 55 -2.24 -16.49 -3.15
CA ALA A 55 -1.75 -17.54 -4.04
C ALA A 55 -2.02 -17.19 -5.52
N GLY A 56 -0.97 -17.20 -6.35
CA GLY A 56 -1.07 -16.89 -7.78
C GLY A 56 -1.23 -15.40 -8.11
N ASP A 57 -1.21 -14.51 -7.12
CA ASP A 57 -1.25 -13.06 -7.36
C ASP A 57 0.08 -12.55 -7.93
N PHE A 58 0.01 -11.54 -8.78
CA PHE A 58 1.14 -10.86 -9.39
C PHE A 58 2.23 -10.42 -8.37
N HIS A 59 1.83 -10.06 -7.15
CA HIS A 59 2.74 -9.64 -6.08
C HIS A 59 3.03 -10.74 -5.04
N GLY A 60 2.57 -11.97 -5.26
CA GLY A 60 2.76 -13.10 -4.36
C GLY A 60 4.22 -13.58 -4.30
N GLY A 61 4.61 -14.09 -3.14
CA GLY A 61 5.91 -14.71 -2.85
C GLY A 61 6.61 -14.15 -1.62
N THR A 62 7.43 -14.96 -0.96
CA THR A 62 8.29 -14.53 0.17
C THR A 62 9.39 -13.54 -0.24
N THR A 63 9.78 -13.51 -1.52
CA THR A 63 10.78 -12.60 -2.07
C THR A 63 10.24 -11.83 -3.26
N ARG A 64 10.88 -10.69 -3.55
CA ARG A 64 10.64 -9.89 -4.75
C ARG A 64 11.95 -9.31 -5.25
N ARG A 65 11.93 -8.71 -6.43
CA ARG A 65 13.07 -8.00 -7.00
C ARG A 65 12.99 -6.49 -6.73
N SER A 66 14.13 -5.88 -6.46
CA SER A 66 14.26 -4.43 -6.31
C SER A 66 13.90 -3.68 -7.60
N GLY A 67 13.31 -2.50 -7.44
CA GLY A 67 12.97 -1.61 -8.55
C GLY A 67 13.26 -0.15 -8.23
N GLY A 68 12.52 0.78 -8.85
CA GLY A 68 12.64 2.22 -8.55
C GLY A 68 12.22 2.61 -7.12
N ARG A 69 11.67 1.68 -6.35
CA ARG A 69 11.26 1.88 -4.96
C ARG A 69 12.41 1.68 -3.97
N GLU A 70 13.46 0.95 -4.37
CA GLU A 70 14.64 0.61 -3.55
C GLU A 70 15.94 1.06 -4.26
N PRO A 71 16.17 2.38 -4.41
CA PRO A 71 17.31 2.91 -5.17
C PRO A 71 18.69 2.61 -4.55
N TRP A 72 18.73 2.11 -3.32
CA TRP A 72 19.96 1.70 -2.62
C TRP A 72 20.42 0.28 -2.97
N TYR A 73 19.67 -0.48 -3.77
CA TYR A 73 20.09 -1.77 -4.32
C TYR A 73 20.28 -1.68 -5.84
N PRO A 74 21.19 -2.50 -6.42
CA PRO A 74 21.17 -2.78 -7.84
C PRO A 74 19.76 -3.23 -8.28
N ARG A 75 19.30 -2.78 -9.45
CA ARG A 75 17.99 -3.18 -9.97
C ARG A 75 17.95 -4.69 -10.19
N GLY A 76 16.87 -5.34 -9.76
CA GLY A 76 16.69 -6.79 -9.92
C GLY A 76 17.24 -7.63 -8.77
N THR A 77 17.88 -7.02 -7.76
CA THR A 77 18.33 -7.71 -6.54
C THR A 77 17.14 -8.38 -5.85
N GLU A 78 17.28 -9.67 -5.52
CA GLU A 78 16.32 -10.39 -4.71
C GLU A 78 16.37 -9.93 -3.25
N MET A 79 15.19 -9.72 -2.65
CA MET A 79 15.03 -9.29 -1.27
C MET A 79 13.67 -9.74 -0.73
N ARG A 80 13.43 -9.54 0.58
CA ARG A 80 12.14 -9.86 1.21
C ARG A 80 10.99 -9.11 0.54
N ASN A 81 9.84 -9.77 0.43
CA ASN A 81 8.62 -9.16 -0.08
C ASN A 81 7.77 -8.62 1.07
N GLU A 82 7.96 -7.35 1.36
CA GLU A 82 7.17 -6.55 2.29
C GLU A 82 5.93 -5.92 1.63
N ARG A 83 5.71 -6.20 0.34
CA ARG A 83 4.69 -5.58 -0.53
C ARG A 83 3.72 -6.61 -1.12
N GLN A 84 3.40 -7.64 -0.36
CA GLN A 84 2.52 -8.74 -0.78
C GLN A 84 1.09 -8.26 -1.06
N LEU A 85 0.61 -7.24 -0.35
CA LEU A 85 -0.72 -6.66 -0.54
C LEU A 85 -0.66 -5.14 -0.64
N SER A 86 -1.58 -4.57 -1.42
CA SER A 86 -1.87 -3.13 -1.47
C SER A 86 -3.24 -2.83 -0.85
N LEU A 87 -3.30 -1.89 0.08
CA LEU A 87 -4.54 -1.45 0.74
C LEU A 87 -4.83 0.01 0.40
N VAL A 88 -6.08 0.33 0.12
CA VAL A 88 -6.52 1.70 -0.23
C VAL A 88 -7.76 2.10 0.56
N ALA A 89 -8.06 3.40 0.61
CA ALA A 89 -9.29 3.92 1.19
C ALA A 89 -10.10 4.67 0.12
N ALA A 90 -11.43 4.48 0.13
CA ALA A 90 -12.30 5.06 -0.89
C ALA A 90 -12.35 6.59 -0.83
N ASP A 91 -12.30 7.17 0.38
CA ASP A 91 -12.26 8.61 0.60
C ASP A 91 -10.95 9.24 0.09
N GLU A 92 -9.80 8.62 0.34
CA GLU A 92 -8.52 9.06 -0.19
C GLU A 92 -8.48 9.00 -1.73
N LEU A 93 -9.00 7.90 -2.33
CA LEU A 93 -9.09 7.78 -3.79
C LEU A 93 -10.03 8.81 -4.41
N ALA A 94 -11.14 9.15 -3.76
CA ALA A 94 -12.06 10.19 -4.22
C ALA A 94 -11.37 11.57 -4.27
N ILE A 95 -10.55 11.90 -3.27
CA ILE A 95 -9.75 13.14 -3.26
C ILE A 95 -8.78 13.15 -4.45
N VAL A 96 -8.10 12.04 -4.72
CA VAL A 96 -7.15 11.94 -5.84
C VAL A 96 -7.88 12.06 -7.17
N ALA A 97 -9.03 11.38 -7.35
CA ALA A 97 -9.84 11.47 -8.55
C ALA A 97 -10.25 12.93 -8.83
N GLN A 98 -10.75 13.63 -7.81
CA GLN A 98 -11.11 15.05 -7.91
C GLN A 98 -9.93 15.91 -8.35
N ARG A 99 -8.74 15.73 -7.75
CA ARG A 99 -7.53 16.49 -8.09
C ARG A 99 -7.05 16.23 -9.53
N MET A 100 -7.29 15.03 -10.03
CA MET A 100 -6.99 14.66 -11.41
C MET A 100 -8.09 15.06 -12.41
N GLY A 101 -9.22 15.63 -11.94
CA GLY A 101 -10.36 15.95 -12.79
C GLY A 101 -11.12 14.72 -13.29
N LEU A 102 -11.04 13.61 -12.57
CA LEU A 102 -11.68 12.34 -12.89
C LEU A 102 -12.94 12.12 -12.05
N LYS A 103 -13.89 11.37 -12.60
CA LYS A 103 -15.09 10.94 -11.86
C LYS A 103 -14.75 9.98 -10.72
N GLU A 104 -13.85 9.04 -10.99
CA GLU A 104 -13.41 8.03 -10.02
C GLU A 104 -12.03 7.49 -10.42
N ILE A 105 -11.36 6.87 -9.45
CA ILE A 105 -10.21 5.99 -9.68
C ILE A 105 -10.58 4.66 -9.05
N LYS A 106 -10.74 3.61 -9.86
CA LYS A 106 -11.08 2.29 -9.33
C LYS A 106 -9.86 1.63 -8.67
N PRO A 107 -10.03 0.96 -7.52
CA PRO A 107 -8.96 0.21 -6.86
C PRO A 107 -8.23 -0.78 -7.79
N GLU A 108 -8.98 -1.43 -8.69
CA GLU A 108 -8.52 -2.38 -9.70
C GLU A 108 -7.42 -1.82 -10.58
N TRP A 109 -7.62 -0.58 -11.06
CA TRP A 109 -6.71 0.09 -12.00
C TRP A 109 -5.33 0.33 -11.42
N ILE A 110 -5.23 0.42 -10.09
CA ILE A 110 -3.99 0.71 -9.38
C ILE A 110 -3.43 -0.51 -8.62
N GLY A 111 -4.01 -1.69 -8.85
CA GLY A 111 -3.57 -2.95 -8.25
C GLY A 111 -3.79 -3.02 -6.74
N ALA A 112 -4.90 -2.48 -6.24
CA ALA A 112 -5.26 -2.63 -4.83
C ALA A 112 -5.86 -4.02 -4.58
N ASN A 113 -5.56 -4.63 -3.43
CA ASN A 113 -6.14 -5.91 -3.00
C ASN A 113 -7.28 -5.72 -1.98
N LEU A 114 -7.26 -4.65 -1.19
CA LEU A 114 -8.32 -4.36 -0.21
C LEU A 114 -8.69 -2.88 -0.24
N VAL A 115 -9.99 -2.60 -0.17
CA VAL A 115 -10.52 -1.28 0.20
C VAL A 115 -10.89 -1.31 1.67
N ILE A 116 -10.34 -0.39 2.44
CA ILE A 116 -10.54 -0.28 3.88
C ILE A 116 -11.38 0.97 4.19
N GLU A 117 -12.41 0.79 5.02
CA GLU A 117 -13.27 1.84 5.53
C GLU A 117 -13.18 1.96 7.06
N GLY A 118 -13.59 3.11 7.59
CA GLY A 118 -13.62 3.36 9.04
C GLY A 118 -12.29 3.83 9.63
N VAL A 119 -11.23 3.94 8.82
CA VAL A 119 -9.91 4.45 9.23
C VAL A 119 -9.62 5.77 8.52
N PRO A 120 -9.80 6.92 9.20
CA PRO A 120 -9.42 8.21 8.65
C PRO A 120 -7.92 8.25 8.35
N HIS A 121 -7.55 8.82 7.20
CA HIS A 121 -6.15 8.94 6.77
C HIS A 121 -5.41 7.59 6.74
N LEU A 122 -6.02 6.57 6.13
CA LEU A 122 -5.43 5.23 6.02
C LEU A 122 -3.98 5.28 5.55
N SER A 123 -3.65 6.10 4.53
CA SER A 123 -2.29 6.25 4.01
C SER A 123 -1.26 6.70 5.07
N MET A 124 -1.70 7.23 6.21
CA MET A 124 -0.83 7.74 7.26
C MET A 124 -0.64 6.76 8.42
N LEU A 125 -1.20 5.54 8.35
CA LEU A 125 -0.90 4.52 9.36
C LEU A 125 0.62 4.25 9.40
N PRO A 126 1.21 4.18 10.61
CA PRO A 126 2.64 3.96 10.74
C PRO A 126 3.03 2.54 10.32
N ALA A 127 4.27 2.42 9.82
CA ALA A 127 4.92 1.13 9.64
C ALA A 127 4.86 0.31 10.93
N GLY A 128 4.60 -0.99 10.80
CA GLY A 128 4.40 -1.90 11.94
C GLY A 128 2.97 -1.94 12.49
N SER A 129 2.03 -1.13 11.99
CA SER A 129 0.61 -1.27 12.34
C SER A 129 0.09 -2.66 12.00
N LEU A 130 -0.70 -3.26 12.90
CA LEU A 130 -1.31 -4.57 12.70
C LEU A 130 -2.81 -4.43 12.39
N MET A 131 -3.27 -5.16 11.37
CA MET A 131 -4.67 -5.23 10.97
C MET A 131 -5.18 -6.64 11.19
N PHE A 132 -6.18 -6.78 12.06
CA PHE A 132 -6.75 -8.07 12.46
C PHE A 132 -8.10 -8.29 11.79
N PHE A 133 -8.24 -9.42 11.10
CA PHE A 133 -9.48 -9.78 10.41
C PHE A 133 -10.18 -10.95 11.11
N LYS A 134 -11.51 -10.99 11.04
CA LYS A 134 -12.34 -12.02 11.70
C LYS A 134 -11.97 -13.45 11.30
N GLY A 135 -11.51 -13.68 10.07
CA GLY A 135 -11.06 -15.00 9.59
C GLY A 135 -9.64 -15.38 10.00
N GLY A 136 -9.08 -14.70 11.02
CA GLY A 136 -7.81 -15.04 11.65
C GLY A 136 -6.57 -14.47 10.97
N VAL A 137 -6.72 -13.74 9.86
CA VAL A 137 -5.61 -13.05 9.20
C VAL A 137 -5.12 -11.90 10.07
N THR A 138 -3.79 -11.78 10.16
CA THR A 138 -3.13 -10.54 10.58
C THR A 138 -2.27 -10.03 9.44
N LEU A 139 -2.51 -8.80 9.01
CA LEU A 139 -1.62 -8.08 8.10
C LEU A 139 -0.75 -7.12 8.90
N LYS A 140 0.50 -6.98 8.50
CA LYS A 140 1.42 -5.98 9.04
C LYS A 140 1.73 -4.94 7.98
N VAL A 141 1.41 -3.68 8.30
CA VAL A 141 1.70 -2.53 7.43
C VAL A 141 3.20 -2.35 7.37
N ASP A 142 3.75 -2.31 6.17
CA ASP A 142 5.15 -1.97 5.94
C ASP A 142 5.32 -0.46 5.76
N GLY A 143 4.41 0.19 5.03
CA GLY A 143 4.39 1.64 4.93
C GLY A 143 3.56 2.18 3.78
N GLN A 144 3.77 3.45 3.47
CA GLN A 144 3.06 4.14 2.39
C GLN A 144 3.37 3.55 1.01
N ASN A 145 2.32 3.28 0.26
CA ASN A 145 2.45 2.82 -1.11
C ASN A 145 2.71 4.01 -2.05
N LYS A 146 3.99 4.34 -2.32
CA LYS A 146 4.33 5.48 -3.19
C LYS A 146 3.62 5.38 -4.55
N PRO A 147 2.97 6.44 -5.04
CA PRO A 147 2.33 6.45 -6.35
C PRO A 147 3.37 6.43 -7.48
N CYS A 148 3.02 5.79 -8.59
CA CYS A 148 3.93 5.55 -9.71
C CYS A 148 3.24 5.83 -11.06
N ARG A 149 4.06 6.14 -12.07
CA ARG A 149 3.58 6.39 -13.44
C ARG A 149 2.87 5.18 -14.04
N VAL A 150 3.24 3.96 -13.68
CA VAL A 150 2.59 2.73 -14.18
C VAL A 150 1.12 2.67 -13.78
N ALA A 151 0.80 2.99 -12.52
CA ALA A 151 -0.59 3.09 -12.08
C ALA A 151 -1.31 4.29 -12.76
N GLY A 152 -0.61 5.41 -12.95
CA GLY A 152 -1.15 6.55 -13.70
C GLY A 152 -1.47 6.21 -15.16
N GLN A 153 -0.63 5.40 -15.80
CA GLN A 153 -0.82 4.91 -17.17
C GLN A 153 -2.08 4.05 -17.27
N SER A 154 -2.24 3.08 -16.37
CA SER A 154 -3.47 2.27 -16.29
C SER A 154 -4.71 3.15 -16.09
N ILE A 155 -4.67 4.12 -15.18
CA ILE A 155 -5.77 5.08 -15.00
C ILE A 155 -6.07 5.81 -16.32
N ALA A 156 -5.04 6.33 -17.00
CA ALA A 156 -5.18 7.08 -18.25
C ALA A 156 -5.83 6.24 -19.36
N GLU A 157 -5.46 4.95 -19.46
CA GLU A 157 -6.04 3.99 -20.39
C GLU A 157 -7.51 3.71 -20.09
N HIS A 158 -7.87 3.43 -18.83
CA HIS A 158 -9.25 3.16 -18.41
C HIS A 158 -10.19 4.35 -18.62
N VAL A 159 -9.69 5.58 -18.49
CA VAL A 159 -10.50 6.79 -18.70
C VAL A 159 -10.47 7.30 -20.14
N GLY A 160 -9.73 6.63 -21.04
CA GLY A 160 -9.58 7.05 -22.44
C GLY A 160 -8.98 8.45 -22.58
N ALA A 161 -7.96 8.77 -21.78
CA ALA A 161 -7.38 10.12 -21.76
C ALA A 161 -6.82 10.51 -23.14
N PRO A 162 -7.11 11.72 -23.67
CA PRO A 162 -6.61 12.17 -24.96
C PRO A 162 -5.07 12.22 -25.04
N ASP A 163 -4.43 12.61 -23.92
CA ASP A 163 -2.98 12.52 -23.74
C ASP A 163 -2.68 11.59 -22.56
N ILE A 164 -2.40 10.34 -22.91
CA ILE A 164 -2.08 9.27 -21.97
C ILE A 164 -0.83 9.59 -21.15
N ASN A 165 0.20 10.21 -21.74
CA ASN A 165 1.45 10.50 -21.04
C ASN A 165 1.27 11.61 -20.01
N ALA A 166 0.56 12.67 -20.37
CA ALA A 166 0.25 13.76 -19.46
C ALA A 166 -0.62 13.26 -18.29
N ALA A 167 -1.68 12.49 -18.58
CA ALA A 167 -2.55 11.91 -17.55
C ALA A 167 -1.79 10.96 -16.61
N ALA A 168 -0.89 10.13 -17.15
CA ALA A 168 -0.10 9.19 -16.35
C ALA A 168 0.84 9.88 -15.34
N LEU A 169 1.26 11.12 -15.61
CA LEU A 169 2.11 11.92 -14.70
C LEU A 169 1.30 12.61 -13.59
N LEU A 170 -0.01 12.80 -13.77
CA LEU A 170 -0.86 13.43 -12.75
C LEU A 170 -1.01 12.55 -11.52
N PHE A 171 -1.19 11.23 -11.68
CA PHE A 171 -1.42 10.35 -10.54
C PHE A 171 -0.27 10.36 -9.51
N PRO A 172 1.03 10.22 -9.87
CA PRO A 172 2.14 10.39 -8.94
C PRO A 172 2.16 11.71 -8.17
N LYS A 173 1.73 12.79 -8.82
CA LYS A 173 1.68 14.13 -8.24
C LYS A 173 0.52 14.26 -7.24
N GLU A 174 -0.69 13.90 -7.66
CA GLU A 174 -1.91 14.16 -6.91
C GLU A 174 -2.19 13.12 -5.81
N ALA A 175 -1.70 11.88 -5.97
CA ALA A 175 -1.87 10.77 -5.02
C ALA A 175 -0.80 10.69 -3.93
N LYS A 176 0.09 11.69 -3.84
CA LYS A 176 1.14 11.73 -2.82
C LYS A 176 0.50 11.70 -1.42
N ARG A 177 0.87 10.71 -0.61
CA ARG A 177 0.31 10.44 0.74
C ARG A 177 -1.18 10.07 0.76
N LEU A 178 -1.75 9.68 -0.37
CA LEU A 178 -3.18 9.31 -0.49
C LEU A 178 -3.40 8.02 -1.30
N ARG A 179 -2.34 7.32 -1.71
CA ARG A 179 -2.44 6.09 -2.50
C ARG A 179 -2.71 4.84 -1.65
N GLY A 180 -2.67 4.95 -0.34
CA GLY A 180 -2.81 3.84 0.59
C GLY A 180 -1.46 3.23 0.98
N LEU A 181 -1.52 1.96 1.40
CA LEU A 181 -0.44 1.27 2.10
C LEU A 181 -0.02 0.00 1.37
N VAL A 182 1.18 -0.46 1.70
CA VAL A 182 1.58 -1.85 1.47
C VAL A 182 1.66 -2.61 2.79
N ALA A 183 1.33 -3.89 2.71
CA ALA A 183 1.40 -4.81 3.84
C ALA A 183 1.84 -6.21 3.39
N TRP A 184 2.16 -7.02 4.40
CA TRP A 184 2.48 -8.42 4.25
C TRP A 184 1.76 -9.27 5.30
N VAL A 185 1.67 -10.57 5.04
CA VAL A 185 0.92 -11.52 5.86
C VAL A 185 1.76 -11.94 7.07
N GLU A 186 1.42 -11.39 8.23
CA GLU A 186 2.00 -11.78 9.52
C GLU A 186 1.43 -13.13 9.98
N LYS A 187 0.11 -13.31 9.83
CA LYS A 187 -0.59 -14.54 10.19
C LYS A 187 -1.56 -14.95 9.05
N PRO A 188 -1.37 -16.14 8.44
CA PRO A 188 -2.25 -16.69 7.43
C PRO A 188 -3.70 -16.87 7.89
N GLY A 189 -4.61 -16.93 6.92
CA GLY A 189 -6.04 -17.15 7.16
C GLY A 189 -6.88 -16.70 5.97
N ARG A 190 -8.14 -16.38 6.26
CA ARG A 190 -9.10 -15.92 5.25
C ARG A 190 -9.62 -14.51 5.54
N VAL A 191 -9.80 -13.71 4.50
CA VAL A 191 -10.55 -12.44 4.53
C VAL A 191 -11.81 -12.58 3.67
N MET A 192 -12.96 -12.15 4.19
CA MET A 192 -14.24 -12.10 3.49
C MET A 192 -14.92 -10.77 3.80
N ILE A 193 -15.79 -10.31 2.90
CA ILE A 193 -16.67 -9.16 3.11
C ILE A 193 -17.89 -9.64 3.90
N TRP A 194 -18.27 -8.88 4.92
CA TRP A 194 -19.44 -9.15 5.77
C TRP A 194 -20.35 -7.93 5.83
#